data_AF-A0A0G0BEE0-F1
#
_entry.id   AF-A0A0G0BEE0-F1
#
_cell.length_a   1.000
_cell.length_b   1.000
_cell.length_c   1.000
_cell.angle_alpha   90.00
_cell.angle_beta   90.00
_cell.angle_gamma   90.00
#
_symmetry.space_group_name_H-M   'P 1'
#
loop_
_entity.id
_entity.type
_entity.pdbx_description
1 polymer ?
#
loop_
_entity_poly.entity_id
_entity_poly.type
_entity_poly.pdbx_seq_one_letter_code
_entity_poly.pdbx_strand_id
1 'polypeptide(L)'
;MINLSQNSKIKKINIAFESILNANNSKTKIYNLKSSSHMIIVMKRYAKPESVEHMIKYIESVNLKPAPLYGVERTVIAVIGDERILNKNHLMSFPEVSDVMSVLAPYKLVARETKYEDTIITLPDGTTIGDTKLAIMAGPCAVENQEQLDKSAEIAKNGGATILRGGAFKPRTSPYDFQGHGIEGLKMLRKTANQLKMNVISEIMTPEYIDDFEKYVDIMQVGARNMQNFDLLKAVGQSKKPVMLKRGLSATLKEFMLAAEYIMHEGNPNVILCERGIRTFETAMRNTLDLAAVAWMKRESHLPVIVDPSHATGKPELIPPMVLASIAAGADGIMIEVHCDPEKALCDGQQAMTEETFGQIMTKAAKVAAAVGRTI
;
A
#
# COMPACT_ATOMS: atom_id res chain seq x y z
N MET A 1 -17.69 20.76 -10.21
CA MET A 1 -17.01 21.96 -9.67
C MET A 1 -17.24 22.15 -8.15
N ILE A 2 -17.11 21.11 -7.31
CA ILE A 2 -17.40 21.24 -5.85
C ILE A 2 -16.18 20.96 -4.93
N ASN A 3 -15.11 20.31 -5.39
CA ASN A 3 -14.00 19.90 -4.50
C ASN A 3 -12.77 20.83 -4.41
N LEU A 4 -12.67 21.89 -5.24
CA LEU A 4 -11.54 22.83 -5.15
C LEU A 4 -11.64 23.81 -3.97
N SER A 5 -12.86 24.03 -3.44
CA SER A 5 -13.07 24.99 -2.34
C SER A 5 -12.75 24.42 -0.95
N GLN A 6 -12.80 23.10 -0.76
CA GLN A 6 -12.47 22.48 0.53
C GLN A 6 -10.94 22.44 0.75
N ASN A 7 -10.16 22.05 -0.25
CA ASN A 7 -8.70 22.03 -0.16
C ASN A 7 -8.09 23.44 0.04
N SER A 8 -8.67 24.48 -0.57
CA SER A 8 -8.21 25.85 -0.35
C SER A 8 -8.60 26.40 1.03
N LYS A 9 -9.73 25.97 1.59
CA LYS A 9 -10.14 26.28 2.97
C LYS A 9 -9.26 25.59 4.01
N ILE A 10 -8.93 24.31 3.81
CA ILE A 10 -8.02 23.55 4.69
C ILE A 10 -6.63 24.21 4.71
N LYS A 11 -6.11 24.60 3.54
CA LYS A 11 -4.81 25.28 3.44
C LYS A 11 -4.79 26.63 4.16
N LYS A 12 -5.89 27.40 4.10
CA LYS A 12 -6.03 28.67 4.84
C LYS A 12 -6.16 28.46 6.35
N ILE A 13 -6.85 27.42 6.78
CA ILE A 13 -6.97 27.06 8.21
C ILE A 13 -5.61 26.63 8.76
N ASN A 14 -4.84 25.81 8.04
CA ASN A 14 -3.51 25.39 8.46
C ASN A 14 -2.54 26.58 8.61
N ILE A 15 -2.57 27.54 7.67
CA ILE A 15 -1.74 28.76 7.75
C ILE A 15 -2.15 29.65 8.94
N ALA A 16 -3.45 29.80 9.20
CA ALA A 16 -3.94 30.55 10.36
C ALA A 16 -3.61 29.83 11.69
N PHE A 17 -3.55 28.50 11.68
CA PHE A 17 -3.21 27.70 12.84
C PHE A 17 -1.71 27.78 13.18
N GLU A 18 -0.84 27.72 12.16
CA GLU A 18 0.60 27.93 12.35
C GLU A 18 0.93 29.34 12.86
N SER A 19 0.20 30.37 12.41
CA SER A 19 0.41 31.74 12.92
C SER A 19 -0.02 31.88 14.39
N ILE A 20 -1.08 31.18 14.83
CA ILE A 20 -1.54 31.15 16.23
C ILE A 20 -0.56 30.38 17.13
N LEU A 21 0.02 29.27 16.63
CA LEU A 21 1.04 28.51 17.34
C LEU A 21 2.35 29.30 17.48
N ASN A 22 2.75 30.02 16.43
CA ASN A 22 3.96 30.85 16.44
C ASN A 22 3.81 32.12 17.31
N ALA A 23 2.61 32.71 17.36
CA ALA A 23 2.35 33.88 18.21
C ALA A 23 2.47 33.59 19.73
N ASN A 24 2.33 32.33 20.13
CA ASN A 24 2.46 31.90 21.54
C ASN A 24 3.86 31.40 21.93
N ASN A 25 4.81 31.34 20.98
CA ASN A 25 6.14 30.75 21.17
C ASN A 25 7.29 31.77 21.25
N SER A 26 7.09 32.90 21.92
CA SER A 26 8.15 33.88 22.18
C SER A 26 9.05 33.55 23.39
N LYS A 27 8.95 32.34 23.98
CA LYS A 27 9.89 31.86 25.00
C LYS A 27 10.27 30.40 24.79
N THR A 28 11.54 30.21 24.43
CA THR A 28 12.30 28.98 24.26
C THR A 28 11.97 27.91 25.31
N LYS A 29 11.41 26.78 24.87
CA LYS A 29 11.57 25.45 25.50
C LYS A 29 11.38 24.39 24.43
N ILE A 30 12.46 23.67 24.14
CA ILE A 30 12.47 22.46 23.32
C ILE A 30 11.63 21.43 24.08
N TYR A 31 10.36 21.28 23.70
CA TYR A 31 9.54 20.17 24.16
C TYR A 31 9.88 18.96 23.30
N ASN A 32 10.32 17.89 23.96
CA ASN A 32 10.33 16.54 23.40
C ASN A 32 9.00 16.27 22.71
N LEU A 33 9.02 16.11 21.39
CA LEU A 33 7.88 15.75 20.55
C LEU A 33 7.46 14.30 20.83
N LYS A 34 6.83 14.06 21.98
CA LYS A 34 5.88 12.95 22.11
C LYS A 34 4.64 13.36 21.32
N SER A 35 4.61 12.98 20.04
CA SER A 35 3.51 13.04 19.07
C SER A 35 2.24 13.74 19.58
N SER A 36 2.18 15.06 19.43
CA SER A 36 0.96 15.84 19.67
C SER A 36 0.05 15.67 18.45
N SER A 37 -0.95 14.80 18.57
CA SER A 37 -2.07 14.74 17.63
C SER A 37 -2.95 15.99 17.78
N HIS A 38 -3.51 16.46 16.65
CA HIS A 38 -4.37 17.63 16.64
C HIS A 38 -5.63 17.30 15.84
N MET A 39 -6.81 17.44 16.45
CA MET A 39 -8.10 17.25 15.81
C MET A 39 -8.83 18.60 15.75
N ILE A 40 -9.57 18.83 14.70
CA ILE A 40 -10.38 20.04 14.51
C ILE A 40 -11.84 19.61 14.49
N ILE A 41 -12.63 20.14 15.41
CA ILE A 41 -14.09 19.97 15.44
C ILE A 41 -14.71 21.25 14.91
N VAL A 42 -15.47 21.15 13.83
CA VAL A 42 -16.17 22.26 13.21
C VAL A 42 -17.62 22.24 13.68
N MET A 43 -18.05 23.27 14.39
CA MET A 43 -19.45 23.41 14.81
C MET A 43 -20.32 23.86 13.62
N LYS A 44 -21.62 23.60 13.69
CA LYS A 44 -22.61 24.12 12.72
C LYS A 44 -22.62 25.65 12.71
N ARG A 45 -23.14 26.23 11.62
CA ARG A 45 -23.29 27.68 11.51
C ARG A 45 -24.18 28.19 12.63
N TYR A 46 -23.73 29.23 13.32
CA TYR A 46 -24.44 29.83 14.46
C TYR A 46 -24.78 28.81 15.56
N ALA A 47 -23.89 27.85 15.80
CA ALA A 47 -24.01 26.91 16.91
C ALA A 47 -24.23 27.65 18.23
N LYS A 48 -25.15 27.13 19.03
CA LYS A 48 -25.55 27.67 20.32
C LYS A 48 -24.34 27.70 21.27
N PRO A 49 -24.10 28.81 22.00
CA PRO A 49 -22.99 28.90 22.96
C PRO A 49 -22.95 27.72 23.94
N GLU A 50 -24.10 27.25 24.40
CA GLU A 50 -24.21 26.12 25.32
C GLU A 50 -23.73 24.80 24.70
N SER A 51 -23.91 24.63 23.39
CA SER A 51 -23.45 23.42 22.68
C SER A 51 -21.94 23.47 22.44
N VAL A 52 -21.39 24.65 22.16
CA VAL A 52 -19.93 24.86 22.09
C VAL A 52 -19.30 24.56 23.45
N GLU A 53 -19.88 25.08 24.52
CA GLU A 53 -19.37 24.90 25.88
C GLU A 53 -19.51 23.45 26.36
N HIS A 54 -20.59 22.76 25.99
CA HIS A 54 -20.73 21.33 26.21
C HIS A 54 -19.61 20.54 25.50
N MET A 55 -19.29 20.88 24.25
CA MET A 55 -18.20 20.22 23.52
C MET A 55 -16.84 20.48 24.17
N ILE A 56 -16.57 21.71 24.63
CA ILE A 56 -15.36 22.06 25.38
C ILE A 56 -15.23 21.20 26.65
N LYS A 57 -16.30 21.13 27.45
CA LYS A 57 -16.34 20.29 28.66
C LYS A 57 -16.16 18.81 28.36
N TYR A 58 -16.74 18.32 27.26
CA TYR A 58 -16.55 16.94 26.83
C TYR A 58 -15.07 16.65 26.53
N ILE A 59 -14.40 17.53 25.76
CA ILE A 59 -12.97 17.41 25.42
C ILE A 59 -12.10 17.45 26.69
N GLU A 60 -12.40 18.34 27.63
CA GLU A 60 -11.70 18.42 28.91
C GLU A 60 -11.91 17.17 29.76
N SER A 61 -13.11 16.57 29.73
CA SER A 61 -13.42 15.37 30.53
C SER A 61 -12.63 14.14 30.12
N VAL A 62 -12.12 14.10 28.88
CA VAL A 62 -11.23 13.05 28.38
C VAL A 62 -9.74 13.43 28.47
N ASN A 63 -9.38 14.43 29.28
CA ASN A 63 -8.01 14.92 29.47
C ASN A 63 -7.34 15.49 28.19
N LEU A 64 -8.14 16.07 27.30
CA LEU A 64 -7.62 16.80 26.13
C LEU A 64 -7.83 18.30 26.32
N LYS A 65 -6.99 19.11 25.66
CA LYS A 65 -7.07 20.57 25.77
C LYS A 65 -7.83 21.15 24.57
N PRO A 66 -9.03 21.73 24.77
CA PRO A 66 -9.72 22.46 23.72
C PRO A 66 -9.10 23.86 23.52
N ALA A 67 -9.08 24.31 22.27
CA ALA A 67 -8.70 25.65 21.85
C ALA A 67 -9.76 26.17 20.86
N PRO A 68 -10.86 26.77 21.37
CA PRO A 68 -11.93 27.29 20.53
C PRO A 68 -11.51 28.56 19.78
N LEU A 69 -11.92 28.64 18.52
CA LEU A 69 -11.79 29.78 17.62
C LEU A 69 -13.20 30.22 17.22
N TYR A 70 -13.63 31.35 17.79
CA TYR A 70 -14.94 31.91 17.54
C TYR A 70 -14.92 32.75 16.26
N GLY A 71 -15.35 32.16 15.15
CA GLY A 71 -15.54 32.86 13.88
C GLY A 71 -16.91 33.53 13.78
N VAL A 72 -17.05 34.46 12.83
CA VAL A 72 -18.29 35.21 12.60
C VAL A 72 -19.48 34.30 12.25
N GLU A 73 -19.25 33.24 11.47
CA GLU A 73 -20.31 32.30 11.07
C GLU A 73 -20.27 30.95 11.82
N ARG A 74 -19.09 30.54 12.28
CA ARG A 74 -18.84 29.20 12.82
C ARG A 74 -17.79 29.25 13.93
N THR A 75 -17.99 28.42 14.95
CA THR A 75 -16.95 28.10 15.92
C THR A 75 -16.19 26.86 15.47
N VAL A 76 -14.87 26.92 15.57
CA VAL A 76 -13.97 25.80 15.31
C VAL A 76 -13.23 25.49 16.59
N ILE A 77 -13.21 24.24 17.04
CA ILE A 77 -12.53 23.83 18.26
C ILE A 77 -11.34 22.97 17.85
N ALA A 78 -10.13 23.48 18.03
CA ALA A 78 -8.94 22.66 17.95
C ALA A 78 -8.78 21.85 19.24
N VAL A 79 -8.45 20.57 19.11
CA VAL A 79 -8.23 19.63 20.21
C VAL A 79 -6.75 19.30 20.24
N ILE A 80 -6.10 19.62 21.36
CA ILE A 80 -4.68 19.42 21.56
C ILE A 80 -4.49 18.26 22.54
N GLY A 81 -3.77 17.22 22.10
CA GLY A 81 -3.44 16.05 22.92
C GLY A 81 -3.55 14.73 22.14
N ASP A 82 -3.61 13.59 22.84
CA ASP A 82 -3.73 12.29 22.19
C ASP A 82 -5.17 12.01 21.75
N GLU A 83 -5.53 12.46 20.55
CA GLU A 83 -6.89 12.32 20.01
C GLU A 83 -7.32 10.86 19.75
N ARG A 84 -6.45 9.85 19.90
CA ARG A 84 -6.82 8.43 19.68
C ARG A 84 -7.93 7.95 20.59
N ILE A 85 -8.12 8.60 21.74
CA ILE A 85 -9.21 8.32 22.67
C ILE A 85 -10.56 8.87 22.17
N LEU A 86 -10.54 9.78 21.19
CA LEU A 86 -11.74 10.37 20.61
C LEU A 86 -12.20 9.54 19.41
N ASN A 87 -13.43 9.05 19.48
CA ASN A 87 -14.07 8.41 18.34
C ASN A 87 -14.73 9.48 17.45
N LYS A 88 -14.25 9.62 16.21
CA LYS A 88 -14.80 10.59 15.24
C LYS A 88 -16.31 10.42 15.03
N ASN A 89 -16.82 9.19 14.95
CA ASN A 89 -18.26 8.95 14.74
C ASN A 89 -19.07 9.38 15.97
N HIS A 90 -18.54 9.19 17.18
CA HIS A 90 -19.16 9.69 18.40
C HIS A 90 -19.20 11.22 18.41
N LEU A 91 -18.11 11.91 18.07
CA LEU A 91 -18.10 13.37 17.96
C LEU A 91 -19.09 13.88 16.91
N MET A 92 -19.17 13.22 15.76
CA MET A 92 -20.15 13.54 14.71
C MET A 92 -21.61 13.30 15.14
N SER A 93 -21.86 12.55 16.22
CA SER A 93 -23.21 12.33 16.76
C SER A 93 -23.74 13.51 17.58
N PHE A 94 -22.88 14.44 17.99
CA PHE A 94 -23.31 15.65 18.69
C PHE A 94 -24.13 16.54 17.75
N PRO A 95 -25.36 16.96 18.12
CA PRO A 95 -26.29 17.63 17.19
C PRO A 95 -25.74 18.88 16.51
N GLU A 96 -24.84 19.61 17.15
CA GLU A 96 -24.27 20.87 16.65
C GLU A 96 -22.86 20.73 16.07
N VAL A 97 -22.34 19.52 15.95
CA VAL A 97 -21.11 19.25 15.21
C VAL A 97 -21.44 19.16 13.72
N SER A 98 -20.70 19.92 12.91
CA SER A 98 -20.80 19.92 11.45
C SER A 98 -19.80 18.97 10.80
N ASP A 99 -18.57 18.93 11.30
CA ASP A 99 -17.50 18.09 10.78
C ASP A 99 -16.42 17.88 11.84
N VAL A 100 -15.62 16.83 11.67
CA VAL A 100 -14.48 16.51 12.52
C VAL A 100 -13.31 16.10 11.63
N MET A 101 -12.20 16.82 11.72
CA MET A 101 -11.05 16.67 10.84
C MET A 101 -9.81 16.39 11.70
N SER A 102 -9.17 15.24 11.51
CA SER A 102 -7.82 15.02 12.06
C SER A 102 -6.81 15.83 11.26
N VAL A 103 -5.89 16.52 11.95
CA VAL A 103 -4.78 17.25 11.33
C VAL A 103 -3.67 16.29 10.93
N LEU A 104 -3.43 15.25 11.73
CA LEU A 104 -2.45 14.22 11.40
C LEU A 104 -3.02 13.14 10.48
N ALA A 105 -2.13 12.54 9.68
CA ALA A 105 -2.45 11.31 9.00
C ALA A 105 -2.93 10.25 10.02
N PRO A 106 -3.98 9.48 9.69
CA PRO A 106 -4.55 8.48 10.60
C PRO A 106 -3.66 7.23 10.75
N TYR A 107 -2.53 7.19 10.03
CA TYR A 107 -1.51 6.15 10.04
C TYR A 107 -0.19 6.81 10.46
N LYS A 108 0.54 6.23 11.42
CA LYS A 108 1.78 6.81 11.95
C LYS A 108 2.98 5.93 11.62
N LEU A 109 2.88 4.61 11.77
CA LEU A 109 3.99 3.68 11.58
C LEU A 109 4.45 3.62 10.13
N VAL A 110 3.54 3.73 9.17
CA VAL A 110 3.87 3.73 7.73
C VAL A 110 4.25 5.12 7.20
N ALA A 111 3.98 6.18 7.97
CA ALA A 111 4.09 7.56 7.51
C ALA A 111 5.55 8.03 7.48
N ARG A 112 5.92 8.73 6.41
CA ARG A 112 7.23 9.37 6.29
C ARG A 112 7.46 10.46 7.34
N GLU A 113 6.38 11.05 7.85
CA GLU A 113 6.44 12.00 8.98
C GLU A 113 7.02 11.39 10.25
N THR A 114 6.83 10.08 10.47
CA THR A 114 7.33 9.36 11.65
C THR A 114 8.71 8.75 11.41
N LYS A 115 8.99 8.31 10.17
CA LYS A 115 10.29 7.79 9.75
C LYS A 115 10.68 8.38 8.40
N TYR A 116 11.74 9.19 8.41
CA TYR A 116 12.18 9.92 7.23
C TYR A 116 12.89 9.03 6.20
N GLU A 117 13.73 8.11 6.67
CA GLU A 117 14.53 7.21 5.85
C GLU A 117 13.67 6.13 5.20
N ASP A 118 13.99 5.77 3.96
CA ASP A 118 13.33 4.67 3.26
C ASP A 118 13.53 3.34 4.01
N THR A 119 12.48 2.53 4.09
CA THR A 119 12.59 1.14 4.50
C THR A 119 13.17 0.35 3.35
N ILE A 120 14.30 -0.32 3.60
CA ILE A 120 14.90 -1.30 2.68
C ILE A 120 14.68 -2.68 3.28
N ILE A 121 14.07 -3.58 2.51
CA ILE A 121 13.83 -4.97 2.92
C ILE A 121 14.89 -5.84 2.26
N THR A 122 15.63 -6.60 3.06
CA THR A 122 16.65 -7.54 2.58
C THR A 122 16.13 -8.97 2.70
N LEU A 123 16.16 -9.71 1.58
CA LEU A 123 15.78 -11.12 1.49
C LEU A 123 16.98 -12.04 1.82
N PRO A 124 16.75 -13.34 2.07
CA PRO A 124 17.80 -14.26 2.51
C PRO A 124 19.05 -14.35 1.62
N ASP A 125 18.92 -14.12 0.32
CA ASP A 125 20.03 -14.13 -0.64
C ASP A 125 20.76 -12.78 -0.77
N GLY A 126 20.36 -11.77 0.01
CA GLY A 126 20.89 -10.41 -0.07
C GLY A 126 20.15 -9.50 -1.05
N THR A 127 19.15 -9.99 -1.78
CA THR A 127 18.29 -9.15 -2.63
C THR A 127 17.59 -8.08 -1.79
N THR A 128 17.67 -6.82 -2.22
CA THR A 128 17.05 -5.67 -1.55
C THR A 128 15.80 -5.18 -2.30
N ILE A 129 14.80 -4.72 -1.55
CA ILE A 129 13.59 -4.07 -2.07
C ILE A 129 13.47 -2.70 -1.41
N GLY A 130 13.33 -1.64 -2.22
CA GLY A 130 13.33 -0.25 -1.76
C GLY A 130 14.65 0.50 -1.92
N ASP A 131 15.69 -0.16 -2.45
CA ASP A 131 17.01 0.44 -2.72
C ASP A 131 17.15 0.85 -4.21
N THR A 132 18.30 1.38 -4.59
CA THR A 132 18.65 1.86 -5.94
C THR A 132 18.40 0.81 -7.02
N LYS A 133 18.65 -0.48 -6.72
CA LYS A 133 18.33 -1.60 -7.62
C LYS A 133 16.86 -1.99 -7.50
N LEU A 134 16.17 -2.01 -8.63
CA LEU A 134 14.75 -2.34 -8.73
C LEU A 134 14.52 -3.82 -8.46
N ALA A 135 13.50 -4.13 -7.66
CA ALA A 135 13.06 -5.49 -7.43
C ALA A 135 12.22 -6.00 -8.60
N ILE A 136 12.75 -6.95 -9.36
CA ILE A 136 12.03 -7.56 -10.48
C ILE A 136 11.43 -8.89 -10.02
N MET A 137 10.10 -8.92 -9.95
CA MET A 137 9.32 -10.10 -9.57
C MET A 137 8.63 -10.67 -10.81
N ALA A 138 8.96 -11.89 -11.21
CA ALA A 138 8.38 -12.49 -12.41
C ALA A 138 8.13 -13.98 -12.25
N GLY A 139 7.15 -14.49 -13.00
CA GLY A 139 6.73 -15.88 -12.95
C GLY A 139 5.23 -16.07 -13.25
N PRO A 140 4.75 -17.32 -13.23
CA PRO A 140 3.44 -17.67 -13.76
C PRO A 140 2.29 -17.30 -12.84
N CYS A 141 1.12 -17.01 -13.44
CA CYS A 141 -0.10 -16.65 -12.72
C CYS A 141 -0.52 -17.69 -11.68
N ALA A 142 -0.45 -18.96 -12.06
CA ALA A 142 -0.70 -20.11 -11.22
C ALA A 142 0.45 -21.10 -11.37
N VAL A 143 0.69 -21.90 -10.33
CA VAL A 143 1.57 -23.07 -10.43
C VAL A 143 0.74 -24.21 -11.02
N GLU A 144 1.03 -24.62 -12.25
CA GLU A 144 0.22 -25.62 -12.96
C GLU A 144 0.82 -27.01 -12.86
N ASN A 145 2.14 -27.11 -13.02
CA ASN A 145 2.94 -28.31 -12.80
C ASN A 145 4.43 -27.91 -12.72
N GLN A 146 5.29 -28.86 -12.36
CA GLN A 146 6.73 -28.60 -12.16
C GLN A 146 7.43 -28.13 -13.43
N GLU A 147 7.16 -28.75 -14.59
CA GLU A 147 7.83 -28.41 -15.85
C GLU A 147 7.48 -27.00 -16.33
N GLN A 148 6.19 -26.64 -16.26
CA GLN A 148 5.69 -25.31 -16.59
C GLN A 148 6.30 -24.23 -15.69
N LEU A 149 6.39 -24.52 -14.39
CA LEU A 149 6.99 -23.61 -13.41
C LEU A 149 8.49 -23.42 -13.67
N ASP A 150 9.23 -24.50 -13.86
CA ASP A 150 10.68 -24.47 -14.08
C ASP A 150 11.03 -23.63 -15.32
N LYS A 151 10.36 -23.89 -16.46
CA LYS A 151 10.55 -23.12 -17.69
C LYS A 151 10.19 -21.64 -17.52
N SER A 152 9.07 -21.35 -16.85
CA SER A 152 8.65 -19.96 -16.62
C SER A 152 9.62 -19.22 -15.69
N ALA A 153 10.20 -19.91 -14.71
CA ALA A 153 11.17 -19.34 -13.79
C ALA A 153 12.54 -19.12 -14.45
N GLU A 154 12.96 -19.99 -15.37
CA GLU A 154 14.14 -19.78 -16.21
C GLU A 154 14.02 -18.50 -17.05
N ILE A 155 12.87 -18.31 -17.71
CA ILE A 155 12.60 -17.08 -18.47
C ILE A 155 12.67 -15.84 -17.56
N ALA A 156 12.02 -15.91 -16.39
CA ALA A 156 12.04 -14.82 -15.41
C ALA A 156 13.48 -14.48 -14.99
N LYS A 157 14.28 -15.50 -14.65
CA LYS A 157 15.67 -15.33 -14.24
C LYS A 157 16.55 -14.78 -15.36
N ASN A 158 16.39 -15.26 -16.59
CA ASN A 158 17.14 -14.78 -17.75
C ASN A 158 16.85 -13.30 -18.04
N GLY A 159 15.63 -12.83 -17.76
CA GLY A 159 15.28 -11.40 -17.83
C GLY A 159 15.69 -10.58 -16.61
N GLY A 160 16.42 -11.15 -15.64
CA GLY A 160 16.97 -10.45 -14.49
C GLY A 160 16.07 -10.45 -13.24
N ALA A 161 15.00 -11.26 -13.21
CA ALA A 161 14.22 -11.42 -11.98
C ALA A 161 15.03 -12.12 -10.88
N THR A 162 14.95 -11.58 -9.68
CA THR A 162 15.55 -12.18 -8.46
C THR A 162 14.49 -12.82 -7.56
N ILE A 163 13.21 -12.53 -7.82
CA ILE A 163 12.07 -12.99 -7.05
C ILE A 163 11.12 -13.73 -8.00
N LEU A 164 11.00 -15.04 -7.80
CA LEU A 164 10.04 -15.90 -8.48
C LEU A 164 8.67 -15.72 -7.84
N ARG A 165 7.70 -15.29 -8.64
CA ARG A 165 6.30 -15.20 -8.21
C ARG A 165 5.49 -16.39 -8.74
N GLY A 166 4.54 -16.88 -7.94
CA GLY A 166 3.65 -17.96 -8.39
C GLY A 166 2.44 -18.15 -7.47
N GLY A 167 1.26 -18.30 -8.07
CA GLY A 167 0.01 -18.53 -7.32
C GLY A 167 -0.20 -20.01 -7.00
N ALA A 168 0.10 -20.42 -5.76
CA ALA A 168 -0.18 -21.78 -5.29
C ALA A 168 -1.66 -21.97 -4.91
N PHE A 169 -2.31 -20.88 -4.48
CA PHE A 169 -3.74 -20.78 -4.21
C PHE A 169 -4.34 -19.74 -5.18
N LYS A 170 -5.48 -20.04 -5.79
CA LYS A 170 -6.14 -19.14 -6.75
C LYS A 170 -7.56 -18.79 -6.27
N PRO A 171 -7.80 -17.56 -5.79
CA PRO A 171 -9.16 -17.11 -5.51
C PRO A 171 -9.92 -16.89 -6.82
N ARG A 172 -10.80 -17.83 -7.17
CA ARG A 172 -11.60 -17.78 -8.39
C ARG A 172 -13.03 -17.35 -8.09
N THR A 173 -13.61 -16.63 -9.05
CA THR A 173 -15.03 -16.26 -8.99
C THR A 173 -15.92 -17.50 -9.13
N SER A 174 -15.48 -18.47 -9.95
CA SER A 174 -16.14 -19.76 -10.14
C SER A 174 -15.48 -20.85 -9.29
N PRO A 175 -16.24 -21.69 -8.57
CA PRO A 175 -15.70 -22.82 -7.81
C PRO A 175 -15.20 -23.97 -8.71
N TYR A 176 -15.56 -23.99 -9.99
CA TYR A 176 -15.16 -25.05 -10.94
C TYR A 176 -13.84 -24.75 -11.65
N ASP A 177 -13.33 -23.53 -11.49
CA ASP A 177 -12.03 -23.15 -12.04
C ASP A 177 -10.89 -23.80 -11.24
N PHE A 178 -9.71 -23.91 -11.86
CA PHE A 178 -8.51 -24.38 -11.16
C PHE A 178 -8.20 -23.52 -9.92
N GLN A 179 -8.23 -24.16 -8.74
CA GLN A 179 -8.04 -23.52 -7.44
C GLN A 179 -6.56 -23.42 -7.02
N GLY A 180 -5.64 -24.02 -7.79
CA GLY A 180 -4.23 -24.16 -7.42
C GLY A 180 -3.93 -25.49 -6.73
N HIS A 181 -2.63 -25.79 -6.58
CA HIS A 181 -2.14 -27.00 -5.91
C HIS A 181 -1.93 -26.83 -4.39
N GLY A 182 -2.29 -25.68 -3.83
CA GLY A 182 -2.14 -25.38 -2.41
C GLY A 182 -0.70 -25.57 -1.91
N ILE A 183 -0.52 -26.30 -0.81
CA ILE A 183 0.79 -26.53 -0.20
C ILE A 183 1.76 -27.25 -1.16
N GLU A 184 1.29 -28.16 -2.01
CA GLU A 184 2.14 -28.81 -3.02
C GLU A 184 2.65 -27.80 -4.05
N GLY A 185 1.84 -26.81 -4.42
CA GLY A 185 2.27 -25.68 -5.25
C GLY A 185 3.37 -24.84 -4.59
N LEU A 186 3.32 -24.64 -3.27
CA LEU A 186 4.38 -23.96 -2.52
C LEU A 186 5.69 -24.77 -2.51
N LYS A 187 5.61 -26.09 -2.36
CA LYS A 187 6.77 -26.98 -2.45
C LYS A 187 7.43 -26.93 -3.83
N MET A 188 6.63 -26.92 -4.89
CA MET A 188 7.12 -26.74 -6.27
C MET A 188 7.86 -25.41 -6.42
N LEU A 189 7.26 -24.30 -5.96
CA LEU A 189 7.89 -22.97 -5.97
C LEU A 189 9.24 -22.97 -5.25
N ARG A 190 9.29 -23.53 -4.03
CA ARG A 190 10.52 -23.60 -3.26
C ARG A 190 11.59 -24.43 -3.97
N LYS A 191 11.20 -25.57 -4.55
CA LYS A 191 12.14 -26.43 -5.30
C LYS A 191 12.77 -25.67 -6.47
N THR A 192 11.95 -25.05 -7.33
CA THR A 192 12.42 -24.28 -8.50
C THR A 192 13.29 -23.10 -8.06
N ALA A 193 12.85 -22.36 -7.05
CA ALA A 193 13.58 -21.20 -6.53
C ALA A 193 14.95 -21.59 -5.96
N ASN A 194 15.06 -22.71 -5.26
CA ASN A 194 16.35 -23.21 -4.77
C ASN A 194 17.30 -23.58 -5.91
N GLN A 195 16.80 -24.26 -6.96
CA GLN A 195 17.60 -24.61 -8.14
C GLN A 195 18.12 -23.36 -8.86
N LEU A 196 17.26 -22.33 -8.97
CA LEU A 196 17.56 -21.09 -9.65
C LEU A 196 18.13 -20.00 -8.73
N LYS A 197 18.36 -20.27 -7.44
CA LYS A 197 18.82 -19.27 -6.46
C LYS A 197 18.00 -17.97 -6.51
N MET A 198 16.68 -18.11 -6.46
CA MET A 198 15.72 -17.00 -6.44
C MET A 198 14.97 -17.01 -5.10
N ASN A 199 14.40 -15.86 -4.75
CA ASN A 199 13.41 -15.78 -3.66
C ASN A 199 12.01 -16.14 -4.17
N VAL A 200 11.10 -16.52 -3.28
CA VAL A 200 9.70 -16.84 -3.63
C VAL A 200 8.74 -15.82 -3.03
N ILE A 201 7.82 -15.33 -3.86
CA ILE A 201 6.61 -14.62 -3.45
C ILE A 201 5.37 -15.40 -3.87
N SER A 202 4.44 -15.62 -2.94
CA SER A 202 3.17 -16.30 -3.19
C SER A 202 2.04 -15.68 -2.38
N GLU A 203 0.81 -15.82 -2.85
CA GLU A 203 -0.38 -15.22 -2.23
C GLU A 203 -0.95 -16.10 -1.12
N ILE A 204 -1.03 -15.54 0.09
CA ILE A 204 -1.69 -16.18 1.23
C ILE A 204 -3.16 -15.77 1.28
N MET A 205 -4.03 -16.77 1.44
CA MET A 205 -5.48 -16.57 1.38
C MET A 205 -6.16 -16.54 2.75
N THR A 206 -5.57 -17.21 3.75
CA THR A 206 -6.13 -17.40 5.09
C THR A 206 -5.02 -17.53 6.13
N PRO A 207 -5.23 -17.08 7.39
CA PRO A 207 -4.28 -17.25 8.50
C PRO A 207 -3.82 -18.69 8.73
N GLU A 208 -4.63 -19.69 8.39
CA GLU A 208 -4.34 -21.11 8.63
C GLU A 208 -3.06 -21.59 7.93
N TYR A 209 -2.64 -20.93 6.85
CA TYR A 209 -1.46 -21.33 6.08
C TYR A 209 -0.17 -20.61 6.49
N ILE A 210 -0.17 -19.78 7.54
CA ILE A 210 1.02 -19.01 7.95
C ILE A 210 2.24 -19.92 8.13
N ASP A 211 2.10 -21.03 8.86
CA ASP A 211 3.19 -21.97 9.15
C ASP A 211 3.78 -22.61 7.89
N ASP A 212 2.95 -22.90 6.87
CA ASP A 212 3.42 -23.43 5.60
C ASP A 212 4.10 -22.34 4.76
N PHE A 213 3.55 -21.14 4.74
CA PHE A 213 4.17 -20.01 4.05
C PHE A 213 5.54 -19.65 4.64
N GLU A 214 5.69 -19.68 5.98
CA GLU A 214 6.99 -19.41 6.61
C GLU A 214 8.09 -20.40 6.17
N LYS A 215 7.73 -21.65 5.85
CA LYS A 215 8.65 -22.69 5.38
C LYS A 215 9.05 -22.52 3.92
N TYR A 216 8.10 -22.16 3.04
CA TYR A 216 8.31 -22.24 1.59
C TYR A 216 8.42 -20.89 0.88
N VAL A 217 8.07 -19.78 1.54
CA VAL A 217 7.93 -18.46 0.91
C VAL A 217 8.84 -17.44 1.60
N ASP A 218 9.42 -16.54 0.81
CA ASP A 218 10.28 -15.45 1.32
C ASP A 218 9.49 -14.15 1.50
N ILE A 219 8.46 -13.92 0.68
CA ILE A 219 7.53 -12.78 0.78
C ILE A 219 6.08 -13.28 0.74
N MET A 220 5.29 -12.99 1.78
CA MET A 220 3.87 -13.30 1.80
C MET A 220 3.09 -12.20 1.06
N GLN A 221 2.43 -12.52 -0.06
CA GLN A 221 1.55 -11.58 -0.75
C GLN A 221 0.14 -11.63 -0.15
N VAL A 222 -0.39 -10.48 0.27
CA VAL A 222 -1.82 -10.31 0.53
C VAL A 222 -2.46 -9.71 -0.72
N GLY A 223 -3.34 -10.48 -1.37
CA GLY A 223 -4.01 -10.06 -2.60
C GLY A 223 -5.01 -8.93 -2.39
N ALA A 224 -5.36 -8.24 -3.47
CA ALA A 224 -6.24 -7.06 -3.46
C ALA A 224 -7.63 -7.33 -2.85
N ARG A 225 -8.15 -8.57 -2.98
CA ARG A 225 -9.44 -8.97 -2.38
C ARG A 225 -9.36 -9.12 -0.86
N ASN A 226 -8.17 -9.39 -0.33
CA ASN A 226 -7.89 -9.56 1.09
C ASN A 226 -7.26 -8.31 1.72
N MET A 227 -7.15 -7.18 1.01
CA MET A 227 -6.55 -5.95 1.56
C MET A 227 -7.27 -5.46 2.84
N GLN A 228 -8.55 -5.78 3.03
CA GLN A 228 -9.32 -5.44 4.24
C GLN A 228 -9.72 -6.68 5.05
N ASN A 229 -9.09 -7.83 4.81
CA ASN A 229 -9.23 -9.00 5.66
C ASN A 229 -8.34 -8.80 6.90
N PHE A 230 -8.84 -8.07 7.89
CA PHE A 230 -8.05 -7.65 9.05
C PHE A 230 -7.50 -8.81 9.88
N ASP A 231 -8.19 -9.95 9.93
CA ASP A 231 -7.68 -11.13 10.63
C ASP A 231 -6.47 -11.73 9.90
N LEU A 232 -6.50 -11.76 8.56
CA LEU A 232 -5.33 -12.12 7.77
C LEU A 232 -4.20 -11.10 7.93
N LEU A 233 -4.50 -9.80 7.88
CA LEU A 233 -3.49 -8.75 8.07
C LEU A 233 -2.80 -8.85 9.43
N LYS A 234 -3.55 -9.17 10.48
CA LYS A 234 -2.97 -9.37 11.81
C LYS A 234 -2.06 -10.60 11.85
N ALA A 235 -2.54 -11.71 11.29
CA ALA A 235 -1.77 -12.95 11.25
C ALA A 235 -0.43 -12.80 10.49
N VAL A 236 -0.44 -12.17 9.31
CA VAL A 236 0.81 -11.89 8.57
C VAL A 236 1.67 -10.83 9.25
N GLY A 237 1.08 -9.94 10.04
CA GLY A 237 1.79 -8.96 10.87
C GLY A 237 2.52 -9.56 12.08
N GLN A 238 2.14 -10.78 12.49
CA GLN A 238 2.84 -11.54 13.54
C GLN A 238 3.92 -12.48 12.96
N SER A 239 3.92 -12.70 11.64
CA SER A 239 4.96 -13.43 10.92
C SER A 239 6.26 -12.62 10.82
N LYS A 240 7.39 -13.32 10.71
CA LYS A 240 8.72 -12.70 10.50
C LYS A 240 9.04 -12.46 9.03
N LYS A 241 8.21 -12.95 8.11
CA LYS A 241 8.43 -12.79 6.66
C LYS A 241 7.97 -11.41 6.20
N PRO A 242 8.66 -10.78 5.24
CA PRO A 242 8.14 -9.63 4.53
C PRO A 242 6.73 -9.86 3.96
N VAL A 243 5.89 -8.82 4.01
CA VAL A 243 4.52 -8.87 3.51
C VAL A 243 4.36 -7.87 2.37
N MET A 244 3.95 -8.36 1.19
CA MET A 244 3.54 -7.48 0.09
C MET A 244 2.02 -7.33 0.08
N LEU A 245 1.54 -6.13 0.36
CA LEU A 245 0.12 -5.80 0.40
C LEU A 245 -0.30 -5.17 -0.93
N LYS A 246 -1.19 -5.84 -1.67
CA LYS A 246 -1.81 -5.27 -2.87
C LYS A 246 -2.94 -4.32 -2.51
N ARG A 247 -2.98 -3.16 -3.17
CA ARG A 247 -4.09 -2.20 -3.07
C ARG A 247 -5.41 -2.87 -3.50
N GLY A 248 -6.46 -2.66 -2.72
CA GLY A 248 -7.80 -3.15 -2.99
C GLY A 248 -8.42 -2.45 -4.20
N LEU A 249 -9.32 -3.15 -4.90
CA LEU A 249 -9.93 -2.71 -6.16
C LEU A 249 -10.56 -1.31 -6.10
N SER A 250 -11.10 -0.92 -4.94
CA SER A 250 -11.76 0.38 -4.74
C SER A 250 -11.22 1.10 -3.52
N ALA A 251 -10.03 0.71 -3.04
CA ALA A 251 -9.42 1.31 -1.88
C ALA A 251 -8.86 2.69 -2.19
N THR A 252 -9.20 3.67 -1.36
CA THR A 252 -8.49 4.94 -1.31
C THR A 252 -7.06 4.73 -0.79
N LEU A 253 -6.15 5.66 -1.09
CA LEU A 253 -4.78 5.60 -0.58
C LEU A 253 -4.71 5.62 0.95
N LYS A 254 -5.66 6.34 1.60
CA LYS A 254 -5.79 6.34 3.05
C LYS A 254 -6.15 4.96 3.60
N GLU A 255 -7.12 4.27 3.01
CA GLU A 255 -7.49 2.91 3.43
C GLU A 255 -6.34 1.92 3.19
N PHE A 256 -5.62 2.08 2.09
CA PHE A 256 -4.46 1.25 1.77
C PHE A 256 -3.31 1.42 2.78
N MET A 257 -2.99 2.68 3.13
CA MET A 257 -1.99 2.97 4.17
C MET A 257 -2.41 2.45 5.55
N LEU A 258 -3.70 2.55 5.90
CA LEU A 258 -4.22 1.98 7.15
C LEU A 258 -4.15 0.44 7.17
N ALA A 259 -4.37 -0.22 6.04
CA ALA A 259 -4.18 -1.68 5.95
C ALA A 259 -2.72 -2.10 6.15
N ALA A 260 -1.76 -1.31 5.63
CA ALA A 260 -0.34 -1.50 5.94
C ALA A 260 -0.01 -1.21 7.42
N GLU A 261 -0.63 -0.19 8.01
CA GLU A 261 -0.52 0.14 9.44
C GLU A 261 -0.96 -1.04 10.32
N TYR A 262 -2.02 -1.78 9.97
CA TYR A 262 -2.44 -2.98 10.69
C TYR A 262 -1.33 -4.03 10.77
N ILE A 263 -0.61 -4.28 9.67
CA ILE A 263 0.48 -5.25 9.63
C ILE A 263 1.65 -4.79 10.52
N MET A 264 2.03 -3.52 10.42
CA MET A 264 3.13 -2.95 11.22
C MET A 264 2.78 -2.88 12.72
N HIS A 265 1.52 -2.60 13.05
CA HIS A 265 1.03 -2.52 14.42
C HIS A 265 1.15 -3.87 15.15
N GLU A 266 0.98 -4.99 14.45
CA GLU A 266 1.18 -6.33 15.03
C GLU A 266 2.67 -6.71 15.19
N GLY A 267 3.59 -5.89 14.70
CA GLY A 267 5.03 -6.02 14.96
C GLY A 267 5.90 -6.32 13.74
N ASN A 268 5.34 -6.43 12.53
CA ASN A 268 6.12 -6.68 11.31
C ASN A 268 6.40 -5.38 10.53
N PRO A 269 7.63 -4.83 10.59
CA PRO A 269 7.97 -3.60 9.87
C PRO A 269 8.26 -3.80 8.37
N ASN A 270 8.33 -5.06 7.90
CA ASN A 270 8.75 -5.41 6.54
C ASN A 270 7.56 -5.45 5.58
N VAL A 271 6.93 -4.29 5.37
CA VAL A 271 5.76 -4.15 4.49
C VAL A 271 6.16 -3.55 3.15
N ILE A 272 5.66 -4.14 2.06
CA ILE A 272 5.83 -3.69 0.68
C ILE A 272 4.44 -3.31 0.14
N LEU A 273 4.30 -2.11 -0.41
CA LEU A 273 3.05 -1.66 -1.03
C LEU A 273 3.04 -2.06 -2.50
N CYS A 274 1.93 -2.60 -3.00
CA CYS A 274 1.77 -2.93 -4.42
C CYS A 274 0.55 -2.25 -5.05
N GLU A 275 0.79 -1.28 -5.94
CA GLU A 275 -0.24 -0.69 -6.80
C GLU A 275 -0.55 -1.63 -7.97
N ARG A 276 -1.84 -1.87 -8.22
CA ARG A 276 -2.32 -2.93 -9.13
C ARG A 276 -3.58 -2.55 -9.91
N GLY A 277 -3.86 -1.25 -9.96
CA GLY A 277 -5.02 -0.64 -10.57
C GLY A 277 -6.26 -0.64 -9.69
N ILE A 278 -7.08 0.38 -9.91
CA ILE A 278 -8.38 0.57 -9.27
C ILE A 278 -9.52 0.39 -10.28
N ARG A 279 -10.69 0.03 -9.78
CA ARG A 279 -11.92 -0.01 -10.55
C ARG A 279 -12.40 1.42 -10.81
N THR A 280 -12.71 1.69 -12.06
CA THR A 280 -13.32 2.95 -12.51
C THR A 280 -14.53 2.63 -13.40
N PHE A 281 -15.06 3.63 -14.10
CA PHE A 281 -16.07 3.43 -15.14
C PHE A 281 -15.49 2.90 -16.46
N GLU A 282 -14.16 2.90 -16.62
CA GLU A 282 -13.48 2.45 -17.84
C GLU A 282 -13.60 0.94 -18.02
N THR A 283 -13.81 0.49 -19.26
CA THR A 283 -14.05 -0.92 -19.61
C THR A 283 -13.01 -1.48 -20.59
N ALA A 284 -12.20 -0.63 -21.21
CA ALA A 284 -11.14 -1.06 -22.13
C ALA A 284 -9.99 -1.78 -21.42
N MET A 285 -9.85 -1.62 -20.10
CA MET A 285 -8.85 -2.28 -19.27
C MET A 285 -9.54 -2.99 -18.10
N ARG A 286 -8.88 -4.02 -17.53
CA ARG A 286 -9.38 -4.72 -16.35
C ARG A 286 -9.53 -3.79 -15.14
N ASN A 287 -8.54 -2.94 -14.91
CA ASN A 287 -8.51 -1.86 -13.94
C ASN A 287 -7.79 -0.65 -14.55
N THR A 288 -7.96 0.53 -13.95
CA THR A 288 -7.17 1.73 -14.31
C THR A 288 -5.94 1.77 -13.40
N LEU A 289 -4.73 1.70 -13.98
CA LEU A 289 -3.49 1.82 -13.23
C LEU A 289 -3.30 3.26 -12.73
N ASP A 290 -3.25 3.44 -11.41
CA ASP A 290 -3.10 4.75 -10.76
C ASP A 290 -1.62 5.08 -10.52
N LEU A 291 -0.91 5.57 -11.54
CA LEU A 291 0.51 5.93 -11.41
C LEU A 291 0.74 7.13 -10.48
N ALA A 292 -0.26 8.00 -10.31
CA ALA A 292 -0.16 9.10 -9.36
C ALA A 292 -0.06 8.59 -7.92
N ALA A 293 -0.70 7.45 -7.62
CA ALA A 293 -0.55 6.77 -6.33
C ALA A 293 0.91 6.37 -6.04
N VAL A 294 1.67 5.91 -7.04
CA VAL A 294 3.08 5.52 -6.84
C VAL A 294 3.89 6.70 -6.30
N ALA A 295 3.84 7.83 -7.01
CA ALA A 295 4.56 9.05 -6.60
C ALA A 295 4.06 9.59 -5.25
N TRP A 296 2.74 9.51 -5.00
CA TRP A 296 2.16 9.91 -3.72
C TRP A 296 2.65 9.02 -2.56
N MET A 297 2.63 7.69 -2.74
CA MET A 297 3.07 6.74 -1.71
C MET A 297 4.56 6.91 -1.40
N LYS A 298 5.40 7.10 -2.43
CA LYS A 298 6.82 7.41 -2.23
C LYS A 298 7.02 8.70 -1.43
N ARG A 299 6.14 9.70 -1.55
CA ARG A 299 6.23 10.94 -0.76
C ARG A 299 5.72 10.75 0.68
N GLU A 300 4.57 10.12 0.85
CA GLU A 300 3.87 10.07 2.15
C GLU A 300 4.30 8.90 3.05
N SER A 301 4.91 7.86 2.48
CA SER A 301 5.37 6.67 3.18
C SER A 301 6.84 6.38 2.88
N HIS A 302 7.52 5.79 3.86
CA HIS A 302 8.87 5.26 3.72
C HIS A 302 8.89 3.80 3.20
N LEU A 303 7.74 3.16 3.02
CA LEU A 303 7.67 1.77 2.57
C LEU A 303 8.02 1.63 1.08
N PRO A 304 8.64 0.51 0.65
CA PRO A 304 8.85 0.22 -0.77
C PRO A 304 7.54 0.15 -1.54
N VAL A 305 7.54 0.65 -2.77
CA VAL A 305 6.37 0.65 -3.67
C VAL A 305 6.64 -0.16 -4.93
N ILE A 306 5.92 -1.26 -5.10
CA ILE A 306 5.92 -2.12 -6.29
C ILE A 306 4.70 -1.81 -7.14
N VAL A 307 4.81 -2.01 -8.46
CA VAL A 307 3.66 -1.94 -9.38
C VAL A 307 3.44 -3.30 -10.06
N ASP A 308 2.17 -3.69 -10.21
CA ASP A 308 1.71 -4.86 -10.94
C ASP A 308 0.91 -4.42 -12.19
N PRO A 309 1.60 -4.16 -13.32
CA PRO A 309 0.93 -3.77 -14.55
C PRO A 309 0.05 -4.89 -15.13
N SER A 310 0.41 -6.15 -14.91
CA SER A 310 -0.31 -7.30 -15.46
C SER A 310 -1.75 -7.37 -14.97
N HIS A 311 -1.96 -7.31 -13.65
CA HIS A 311 -3.31 -7.32 -13.08
C HIS A 311 -4.02 -5.97 -13.20
N ALA A 312 -3.27 -4.87 -13.32
CA ALA A 312 -3.85 -3.56 -13.54
C ALA A 312 -4.50 -3.48 -14.92
N THR A 313 -3.75 -3.70 -15.99
CA THR A 313 -4.28 -3.55 -17.35
C THR A 313 -5.13 -4.75 -17.78
N GLY A 314 -4.70 -5.96 -17.41
CA GLY A 314 -5.26 -7.21 -17.94
C GLY A 314 -4.98 -7.43 -19.43
N LYS A 315 -4.03 -6.68 -20.02
CA LYS A 315 -3.74 -6.64 -21.46
C LYS A 315 -2.24 -6.66 -21.74
N PRO A 316 -1.70 -7.68 -22.44
CA PRO A 316 -0.27 -7.81 -22.75
C PRO A 316 0.33 -6.58 -23.41
N GLU A 317 -0.35 -6.05 -24.41
CA GLU A 317 0.14 -4.95 -25.22
C GLU A 317 0.34 -3.66 -24.40
N LEU A 318 -0.35 -3.55 -23.25
CA LEU A 318 -0.23 -2.42 -22.33
C LEU A 318 0.82 -2.64 -21.23
N ILE A 319 1.26 -3.88 -20.98
CA ILE A 319 2.23 -4.16 -19.92
C ILE A 319 3.58 -3.49 -20.19
N PRO A 320 4.22 -3.61 -21.39
CA PRO A 320 5.51 -2.95 -21.65
C PRO A 320 5.51 -1.44 -21.36
N PRO A 321 4.61 -0.61 -21.92
CA PRO A 321 4.63 0.82 -21.62
C PRO A 321 4.31 1.12 -20.15
N MET A 322 3.45 0.35 -19.49
CA MET A 322 3.12 0.55 -18.08
C MET A 322 4.27 0.18 -17.14
N VAL A 323 5.10 -0.80 -17.49
CA VAL A 323 6.36 -1.09 -16.76
C VAL A 323 7.28 0.13 -16.79
N LEU A 324 7.52 0.69 -17.98
CA LEU A 324 8.39 1.86 -18.13
C LEU A 324 7.83 3.07 -17.36
N ALA A 325 6.52 3.31 -17.46
CA ALA A 325 5.87 4.40 -16.75
C ALA A 325 5.92 4.22 -15.23
N SER A 326 5.82 3.00 -14.73
CA SER A 326 5.92 2.68 -13.30
C SER A 326 7.31 3.00 -12.74
N ILE A 327 8.35 2.62 -13.47
CA ILE A 327 9.74 2.94 -13.10
C ILE A 327 9.96 4.45 -13.10
N ALA A 328 9.51 5.13 -14.16
CA ALA A 328 9.62 6.59 -14.26
C ALA A 328 8.84 7.33 -13.16
N ALA A 329 7.73 6.75 -12.68
CA ALA A 329 6.95 7.29 -11.56
C ALA A 329 7.61 7.07 -10.18
N GLY A 330 8.72 6.32 -10.11
CA GLY A 330 9.48 6.09 -8.88
C GLY A 330 9.17 4.77 -8.16
N ALA A 331 8.58 3.79 -8.84
CA ALA A 331 8.41 2.45 -8.26
C ALA A 331 9.78 1.83 -7.90
N ASP A 332 9.82 1.10 -6.79
CA ASP A 332 10.99 0.36 -6.29
C ASP A 332 11.12 -1.04 -6.90
N GLY A 333 10.19 -1.40 -7.76
CA GLY A 333 10.17 -2.66 -8.47
C GLY A 333 8.87 -2.90 -9.22
N ILE A 334 8.84 -3.99 -9.96
CA ILE A 334 7.72 -4.40 -10.80
C ILE A 334 7.41 -5.87 -10.58
N MET A 335 6.14 -6.21 -10.68
CA MET A 335 5.68 -7.58 -10.74
C MET A 335 5.00 -7.86 -12.08
N ILE A 336 5.50 -8.87 -12.81
CA ILE A 336 5.04 -9.21 -14.15
C ILE A 336 4.67 -10.70 -14.20
N GLU A 337 3.60 -11.02 -14.91
CA GLU A 337 3.26 -12.41 -15.24
C GLU A 337 4.00 -12.90 -16.48
N VAL A 338 4.67 -14.03 -16.35
CA VAL A 338 5.42 -14.71 -17.42
C VAL A 338 4.97 -16.16 -17.48
N HIS A 339 4.75 -16.67 -18.69
CA HIS A 339 4.37 -18.08 -18.90
C HIS A 339 5.10 -18.62 -20.11
N CYS A 340 5.63 -19.85 -20.02
CA CYS A 340 6.38 -20.48 -21.10
C CYS A 340 5.56 -20.75 -22.37
N ASP A 341 4.24 -20.92 -22.22
CA ASP A 341 3.30 -21.15 -23.33
C ASP A 341 1.96 -20.45 -23.03
N PRO A 342 1.82 -19.13 -23.30
CA PRO A 342 0.63 -18.36 -22.92
C PRO A 342 -0.68 -18.92 -23.49
N GLU A 343 -0.63 -19.58 -24.65
CA GLU A 343 -1.80 -20.16 -25.31
C GLU A 343 -2.38 -21.36 -24.54
N LYS A 344 -1.56 -22.07 -23.75
CA LYS A 344 -1.96 -23.25 -22.97
C LYS A 344 -2.15 -23.01 -21.48
N ALA A 345 -1.98 -21.77 -21.00
CA ALA A 345 -2.05 -21.48 -19.57
C ALA A 345 -3.48 -21.72 -19.02
N LEU A 346 -3.56 -22.35 -17.85
CA LEU A 346 -4.79 -22.64 -17.11
C LEU A 346 -5.40 -21.40 -16.43
N CYS A 347 -4.63 -20.31 -16.31
CA CYS A 347 -5.07 -19.04 -15.74
C CYS A 347 -4.31 -17.87 -16.37
N ASP A 348 -5.04 -16.84 -16.79
CA ASP A 348 -4.50 -15.55 -17.29
C ASP A 348 -3.46 -15.69 -18.43
N GLY A 349 -3.56 -16.72 -19.27
CA GLY A 349 -2.72 -16.90 -20.47
C GLY A 349 -2.71 -15.68 -21.40
N GLN A 350 -3.87 -15.01 -21.52
CA GLN A 350 -3.99 -13.76 -22.25
C GLN A 350 -3.11 -12.62 -21.72
N GLN A 351 -2.51 -12.68 -20.53
CA GLN A 351 -1.67 -11.62 -19.95
C GLN A 351 -0.18 -11.98 -19.86
N ALA A 352 0.15 -13.26 -20.07
CA ALA A 352 1.48 -13.76 -19.80
C ALA A 352 2.46 -13.44 -20.93
N MET A 353 3.65 -12.98 -20.56
CA MET A 353 4.71 -12.61 -21.50
C MET A 353 5.50 -13.83 -21.98
N THR A 354 5.87 -13.82 -23.27
CA THR A 354 6.89 -14.73 -23.82
C THR A 354 8.29 -14.30 -23.39
N GLU A 355 9.28 -15.18 -23.52
CA GLU A 355 10.69 -14.88 -23.21
C GLU A 355 11.22 -13.67 -23.99
N GLU A 356 10.97 -13.64 -25.30
CA GLU A 356 11.40 -12.53 -26.15
C GLU A 356 10.78 -11.20 -25.70
N THR A 357 9.47 -11.19 -25.46
CA THR A 357 8.77 -9.97 -25.03
C THR A 357 9.27 -9.50 -23.66
N PHE A 358 9.46 -10.42 -22.73
CA PHE A 358 9.99 -10.11 -21.40
C PHE A 358 11.41 -9.53 -21.49
N GLY A 359 12.31 -10.15 -22.25
CA GLY A 359 13.67 -9.63 -22.46
C GLY A 359 13.70 -8.23 -23.10
N GLN A 360 12.81 -7.96 -24.06
CA GLN A 360 12.66 -6.64 -24.66
C GLN A 360 12.14 -5.58 -23.66
N ILE A 361 11.18 -5.95 -22.81
CA ILE A 361 10.70 -5.08 -21.73
C ILE A 361 11.86 -4.72 -20.80
N MET A 362 12.62 -5.72 -20.34
CA MET A 362 13.70 -5.53 -19.37
C MET A 362 14.85 -4.68 -19.95
N THR A 363 15.17 -4.85 -21.23
CA THR A 363 16.14 -4.01 -21.94
C THR A 363 15.73 -2.53 -21.97
N LYS A 364 14.45 -2.25 -22.23
CA LYS A 364 13.92 -0.87 -22.22
C LYS A 364 13.81 -0.32 -20.79
N ALA A 365 13.39 -1.16 -19.85
CA ALA A 365 13.27 -0.82 -18.44
C ALA A 365 14.61 -0.38 -17.85
N ALA A 366 15.71 -1.05 -18.22
CA ALA A 366 17.05 -0.69 -17.75
C ALA A 366 17.46 0.72 -18.19
N LYS A 367 17.10 1.14 -19.41
CA LYS A 367 17.36 2.50 -19.91
C LYS A 367 16.56 3.55 -19.14
N VAL A 368 15.29 3.28 -18.86
CA VAL A 368 14.42 4.18 -18.09
C VAL A 368 14.90 4.26 -16.64
N ALA A 369 15.24 3.12 -16.02
CA ALA A 369 15.80 3.06 -14.67
C ALA A 369 17.05 3.94 -14.56
N ALA A 370 18.00 3.78 -15.49
CA ALA A 370 19.22 4.60 -15.52
C ALA A 370 18.91 6.10 -15.64
N ALA A 371 17.92 6.48 -16.47
CA ALA A 371 17.52 7.87 -16.65
C ALA A 371 16.92 8.51 -15.37
N VAL A 372 16.40 7.70 -14.44
CA VAL A 372 15.85 8.16 -13.15
C VAL A 372 16.75 7.79 -11.97
N GLY A 373 18.02 7.44 -12.22
CA GLY A 373 19.01 7.17 -11.17
C GLY A 373 18.84 5.81 -10.47
N ARG A 374 18.22 4.83 -11.14
CA ARG A 374 17.99 3.47 -10.64
C ARG A 374 18.70 2.43 -11.51
N THR A 375 18.79 1.20 -11.02
CA THR A 375 19.40 0.07 -11.75
C THR A 375 18.45 -1.15 -11.76
N ILE A 376 18.68 -2.09 -12.68
CA ILE A 376 17.98 -3.37 -12.78
C ILE A 376 18.97 -4.50 -12.60
#